data_AF-A0A523FV94-F1
#
_entry.id   AF-A0A523FV94-F1
#
_cell.length_a   1.000
_cell.length_b   1.000
_cell.length_c   1.000
_cell.angle_alpha   90.00
_cell.angle_beta   90.00
_cell.angle_gamma   90.00
#
_symmetry.space_group_name_H-M   'P 1'
#
loop_
_entity.id
_entity.type
_entity.pdbx_description
1 polymer ?
#
loop_
_entity_poly.entity_id
_entity_poly.type
_entity_poly.pdbx_seq_one_letter_code
_entity_poly.pdbx_strand_id
1 'polypeptide(L)'
;MSKFVKLGRGFNVNLAGEAKQEIVDSLAVNIFALKPTDFQGIERPKLLVGEGDVVKAGSPLMFDKTQPDVMFTAPVSGEVVEI
;
A
#
# COMPACT_ATOMS: atom_id res chain seq x y z
N MET A 1 17.29 38.27 18.28
CA MET A 1 16.87 36.90 17.92
C MET A 1 16.61 36.86 16.41
N SER A 2 17.55 36.35 15.62
CA SER A 2 17.42 36.27 14.15
C SER A 2 16.49 35.12 13.77
N LYS A 3 15.47 35.40 12.95
CA LYS A 3 14.60 34.38 12.36
C LYS A 3 15.37 33.65 11.25
N PHE A 4 15.73 32.40 11.49
CA PHE A 4 16.19 31.50 10.42
C PHE A 4 14.97 31.05 9.59
N VAL A 5 14.88 31.50 8.34
CA VAL A 5 13.85 31.05 7.39
C VAL A 5 14.51 30.12 6.37
N LYS A 6 14.08 28.85 6.34
CA LYS A 6 14.56 27.85 5.38
C LYS A 6 13.83 28.07 4.06
N LEU A 7 14.49 28.70 3.09
CA LEU A 7 13.95 28.85 1.74
C LEU A 7 14.12 27.51 0.98
N GLY A 8 13.00 26.89 0.60
CA GLY A 8 13.01 25.73 -0.29
C GLY A 8 13.33 26.17 -1.71
N ARG A 9 14.45 25.71 -2.29
CA ARG A 9 14.87 26.04 -3.65
C ARG A 9 14.15 25.15 -4.69
N GLY A 10 12.82 25.20 -4.72
CA GLY A 10 11.99 24.47 -5.68
C GLY A 10 11.06 25.41 -6.44
N PHE A 11 10.80 25.11 -7.72
CA PHE A 11 9.77 25.77 -8.51
C PHE A 11 8.44 25.02 -8.37
N ASN A 12 7.32 25.76 -8.33
CA ASN A 12 5.99 25.17 -8.36
C ASN A 12 5.69 24.68 -9.79
N VAL A 13 5.29 23.41 -9.92
CA VAL A 13 4.82 22.84 -11.20
C VAL A 13 3.30 22.92 -11.23
N ASN A 14 2.76 23.82 -12.05
CA ASN A 14 1.32 23.97 -12.20
C ASN A 14 0.80 22.90 -13.16
N LEU A 15 0.32 21.78 -12.62
CA LEU A 15 -0.30 20.71 -13.40
C LEU A 15 -1.80 20.99 -13.60
N ALA A 16 -2.29 20.78 -14.82
CA ALA A 16 -3.73 20.79 -15.08
C ALA A 16 -4.38 19.51 -14.52
N GLY A 17 -5.58 19.65 -13.93
CA GLY A 17 -6.32 18.52 -13.33
C GLY A 17 -6.11 18.36 -11.82
N GLU A 18 -5.86 19.45 -11.10
CA GLU A 18 -5.79 19.43 -9.64
C GLU A 18 -7.04 18.81 -9.02
N ALA A 19 -6.85 17.85 -8.11
CA ALA A 19 -7.94 17.21 -7.40
C ALA A 19 -8.59 18.20 -6.42
N LYS A 20 -9.93 18.18 -6.34
CA LYS A 20 -10.65 18.97 -5.34
C LYS A 20 -10.30 18.48 -3.93
N GLN A 21 -10.08 19.42 -3.01
CA GLN A 21 -9.79 19.13 -1.60
C GLN A 21 -11.08 18.86 -0.82
N GLU A 22 -11.87 17.92 -1.30
CA GLU A 22 -13.16 17.53 -0.72
C GLU A 22 -13.13 16.03 -0.42
N ILE A 23 -13.68 15.64 0.73
CA ILE A 23 -13.88 14.24 1.08
C ILE A 23 -15.23 13.84 0.50
N VAL A 24 -15.22 12.94 -0.48
CA VAL A 24 -16.42 12.40 -1.11
C VAL A 24 -16.64 10.97 -0.60
N ASP A 25 -17.89 10.59 -0.35
CA ASP A 25 -18.20 9.19 -0.04
C ASP A 25 -17.70 8.28 -1.17
N SER A 26 -16.88 7.31 -0.79
CA SER A 26 -16.20 6.43 -1.72
C SER A 26 -17.16 5.44 -2.37
N LEU A 27 -16.88 5.08 -3.63
CA LEU A 27 -17.46 3.91 -4.28
C LEU A 27 -17.27 2.65 -3.41
N ALA A 28 -18.28 1.78 -3.38
CA ALA A 28 -18.15 0.48 -2.72
C ALA A 28 -17.14 -0.38 -3.49
N VAL A 29 -15.97 -0.60 -2.89
CA VAL A 29 -14.90 -1.44 -3.46
C VAL A 29 -15.01 -2.85 -2.89
N ASN A 30 -15.12 -3.85 -3.77
CA ASN A 30 -15.28 -5.25 -3.38
C ASN A 30 -13.97 -6.05 -3.46
N ILE A 31 -12.96 -5.55 -4.16
CA ILE A 31 -11.71 -6.27 -4.46
C ILE A 31 -10.52 -5.42 -3.99
N PHE A 32 -9.61 -6.06 -3.27
CA PHE A 32 -8.39 -5.46 -2.76
C PHE A 32 -7.20 -6.32 -3.18
N ALA A 33 -6.08 -5.69 -3.53
CA ALA A 33 -4.88 -6.37 -3.96
C ALA A 33 -3.65 -5.79 -3.27
N LEU A 34 -2.66 -6.65 -3.03
CA LEU A 34 -1.33 -6.29 -2.56
C LEU A 34 -0.34 -6.59 -3.67
N LYS A 35 0.39 -5.57 -4.11
CA LYS A 35 1.37 -5.70 -5.18
C LYS A 35 2.78 -5.69 -4.60
N PRO A 36 3.56 -6.77 -4.71
CA PRO A 36 4.92 -6.82 -4.18
C PRO A 36 5.83 -5.69 -4.70
N THR A 37 5.62 -5.22 -5.93
CA THR A 37 6.43 -4.17 -6.55
C THR A 37 6.25 -2.80 -5.91
N ASP A 38 5.17 -2.57 -5.17
CA ASP A 38 4.89 -1.28 -4.54
C ASP A 38 5.72 -1.10 -3.26
N PHE A 39 6.31 -2.19 -2.75
CA PHE A 39 7.16 -2.20 -1.57
C PHE A 39 8.63 -2.29 -1.97
N GLN A 40 9.37 -1.21 -1.71
CA GLN A 40 10.81 -1.21 -1.90
C GLN A 40 11.48 -2.15 -0.88
N GLY A 41 12.41 -2.98 -1.35
CA GLY A 41 13.15 -3.92 -0.51
C GLY A 41 12.58 -5.34 -0.46
N ILE A 42 11.46 -5.63 -1.14
CA ILE A 42 11.04 -7.01 -1.39
C ILE A 42 11.86 -7.59 -2.54
N GLU A 43 12.76 -8.53 -2.25
CA GLU A 43 13.55 -9.21 -3.28
C GLU A 43 12.96 -10.58 -3.66
N ARG A 44 12.46 -11.34 -2.68
CA ARG A 44 12.00 -12.72 -2.89
C ARG A 44 10.69 -12.97 -2.13
N PRO A 45 9.56 -12.47 -2.65
CA PRO A 45 8.27 -12.68 -2.00
C PRO A 45 7.94 -14.17 -1.96
N LYS A 46 7.49 -14.63 -0.79
CA LYS A 46 6.95 -15.97 -0.58
C LYS A 46 5.52 -15.84 -0.10
N LEU A 47 4.63 -16.50 -0.82
CA LEU A 47 3.22 -16.57 -0.51
C LEU A 47 2.97 -17.59 0.62
N LEU A 48 2.04 -17.25 1.49
CA LEU A 48 1.55 -18.09 2.60
C LEU A 48 0.12 -18.59 2.39
N VAL A 49 -0.58 -18.02 1.41
CA VAL A 49 -1.97 -18.34 1.06
C VAL A 49 -2.06 -18.78 -0.40
N GLY A 50 -3.10 -19.54 -0.72
CA GLY A 50 -3.49 -19.96 -2.07
C GLY A 50 -4.82 -19.35 -2.50
N GLU A 51 -5.16 -19.51 -3.78
CA GLU A 51 -6.50 -19.20 -4.29
C GLU A 51 -7.56 -20.06 -3.56
N GLY A 52 -8.67 -19.43 -3.18
CA GLY A 52 -9.76 -20.04 -2.40
C GLY A 52 -9.55 -20.03 -0.88
N ASP A 53 -8.41 -19.53 -0.38
CA ASP A 53 -8.20 -19.42 1.06
C ASP A 53 -9.03 -18.28 1.66
N VAL A 54 -9.67 -18.56 2.81
CA VAL A 54 -10.39 -17.56 3.59
C VAL A 54 -9.43 -16.88 4.55
N VAL A 55 -9.27 -15.57 4.37
CA VAL A 55 -8.37 -14.73 5.18
C VAL A 55 -9.17 -13.74 6.02
N LYS A 56 -8.68 -13.47 7.23
CA LYS A 56 -9.19 -12.38 8.09
C LYS A 56 -8.31 -11.16 7.95
N ALA A 57 -8.84 -9.99 8.28
CA ALA A 57 -8.04 -8.78 8.42
C ALA A 57 -6.85 -9.04 9.38
N GLY A 58 -5.64 -8.74 8.92
CA GLY A 58 -4.39 -9.03 9.63
C GLY A 58 -3.80 -10.43 9.41
N SER A 59 -4.44 -11.30 8.62
CA SER A 59 -3.88 -12.62 8.29
C SER A 59 -2.66 -12.46 7.37
N PRO A 60 -1.54 -13.18 7.60
CA PRO A 60 -0.35 -13.06 6.79
C PRO A 60 -0.56 -13.67 5.40
N LEU A 61 -0.34 -12.87 4.35
CA LEU A 61 -0.50 -13.25 2.94
C LEU A 61 0.84 -13.64 2.32
N MET A 62 1.88 -12.86 2.61
CA MET A 62 3.23 -13.10 2.09
C MET A 62 4.29 -12.48 2.98
N PHE A 63 5.54 -12.89 2.79
CA PHE A 63 6.71 -12.30 3.44
C PHE A 63 7.90 -12.34 2.48
N ASP A 64 8.95 -11.57 2.74
CA ASP A 64 10.19 -11.70 1.97
C ASP A 64 11.11 -12.76 2.60
N LYS A 65 11.64 -13.67 1.79
CA LYS A 65 12.62 -14.67 2.24
C LYS A 65 13.89 -14.05 2.81
N THR A 66 14.24 -12.84 2.39
CA THR A 66 15.41 -12.10 2.92
C THR A 66 15.17 -11.57 4.32
N GLN A 67 13.91 -11.25 4.64
CA GLN A 67 13.50 -10.66 5.91
C GLN A 67 12.20 -11.31 6.42
N PRO A 68 12.31 -12.55 6.95
CA PRO A 68 11.14 -13.34 7.33
C PRO A 68 10.34 -12.79 8.50
N ASP A 69 10.90 -11.86 9.28
CA ASP A 69 10.20 -11.19 10.38
C ASP A 69 9.17 -10.17 9.89
N VAL A 70 9.26 -9.73 8.63
CA VAL A 70 8.33 -8.76 8.03
C VAL A 70 7.23 -9.49 7.26
N MET A 71 6.02 -9.44 7.82
CA MET A 71 4.83 -10.08 7.26
C MET A 71 3.92 -9.04 6.61
N PHE A 72 3.51 -9.31 5.37
CA PHE A 72 2.48 -8.54 4.67
C PHE A 72 1.14 -9.23 4.90
N THR A 73 0.18 -8.47 5.45
CA THR A 73 -1.08 -9.01 5.95
C THR A 73 -2.27 -8.51 5.17
N ALA A 74 -3.38 -9.24 5.23
CA ALA A 74 -4.62 -8.92 4.55
C ALA A 74 -5.24 -7.64 5.12
N PRO A 75 -5.54 -6.62 4.27
CA PRO A 75 -6.17 -5.39 4.72
C PRO A 75 -7.63 -5.60 5.11
N VAL A 76 -8.29 -6.61 4.53
CA VAL A 76 -9.70 -6.93 4.74
C VAL A 76 -9.89 -8.42 5.00
N SER A 77 -11.04 -8.79 5.55
CA SER A 77 -11.45 -10.19 5.65
C SER A 77 -12.20 -10.59 4.38
N GLY A 78 -11.95 -11.79 3.86
CA GLY A 78 -12.56 -12.26 2.63
C GLY A 78 -11.92 -13.56 2.14
N GLU A 79 -12.01 -13.77 0.84
CA GLU A 79 -11.45 -14.93 0.14
C GLU A 79 -10.40 -14.47 -0.88
N VAL A 80 -9.34 -15.24 -1.04
CA VAL A 80 -8.30 -14.99 -2.04
C VAL A 80 -8.81 -15.46 -3.41
N VAL A 81 -9.07 -14.51 -4.30
CA VAL A 81 -9.62 -14.82 -5.65
C VAL A 81 -8.51 -15.08 -6.68
N GLU A 82 -7.37 -14.40 -6.56
CA GLU A 82 -6.26 -14.43 -7.53
C GLU A 82 -4.93 -14.10 -6.82
N ILE A 83 -3.82 -14.63 -7.33
CA ILE A 83 -2.45 -14.42 -6.80
C ILE A 83 -1.47 -14.03 -7.89
#